data_AF-A0A7V9JPP3-F1
#
_entry.id   AF-A0A7V9JPP3-F1
#
_cell.length_a   1.000
_cell.length_b   1.000
_cell.length_c   1.000
_cell.angle_alpha   90.00
_cell.angle_beta   90.00
_cell.angle_gamma   90.00
#
_symmetry.space_group_name_H-M   'P 1'
#
loop_
_entity.id
_entity.type
_entity.pdbx_description
1 polymer ?
#
loop_
_entity_poly.entity_id
_entity_poly.type
_entity_poly.pdbx_seq_one_letter_code
_entity_poly.pdbx_strand_id
1 'polypeptide(L)'
;MQTQQTVGARDGEHVRFGKALGTRRMLAASATGGAFGLVEHDLPAGQLGSPVHTHEREDEYSYVLRGCLSAQIGDTVLDAGPGELVVKPRGIPHAFWNSGSEPVRFLELISPGGFEEYFFELAGPFNAHDEPAMGEIVGRYALDLRMETVPELLERHGLQPPFEM
;
A
#
# COMPACT_ATOMS: atom_id res chain seq x y z
N MET A 1 17.18 12.21 -22.71
CA MET A 1 15.91 12.55 -23.40
C MET A 1 14.78 11.94 -22.57
N GLN A 2 13.94 12.73 -21.92
CA GLN A 2 12.71 12.21 -21.31
C GLN A 2 11.73 11.91 -22.45
N THR A 3 11.51 10.64 -22.74
CA THR A 3 10.37 10.20 -23.55
C THR A 3 9.09 10.62 -22.82
N GLN A 4 8.23 11.41 -23.46
CA GLN A 4 6.84 11.56 -23.01
C GLN A 4 6.23 10.17 -23.01
N GLN A 5 6.04 9.60 -21.82
CA GLN A 5 5.39 8.31 -21.63
C GLN A 5 4.06 8.59 -20.96
N THR A 6 2.98 8.37 -21.70
CA THR A 6 1.66 8.20 -21.09
C THR A 6 1.59 6.79 -20.55
N VAL A 7 1.20 6.65 -19.28
CA VAL A 7 0.84 5.34 -18.71
C VAL A 7 -0.68 5.27 -18.74
N GLY A 8 -1.20 4.56 -19.73
CA GLY A 8 -2.63 4.35 -19.91
C GLY A 8 -3.25 3.48 -18.82
N ALA A 9 -4.58 3.42 -18.83
CA ALA A 9 -5.36 2.71 -17.79
C ALA A 9 -5.12 1.19 -17.74
N ARG A 10 -4.49 0.61 -18.76
CA ARG A 10 -4.15 -0.82 -18.86
C ARG A 10 -2.64 -1.07 -18.89
N ASP A 11 -1.85 -0.02 -18.84
CA ASP A 11 -0.40 -0.11 -18.82
C ASP A 11 0.08 -0.33 -17.39
N GLY A 12 1.34 -0.74 -17.26
CA GLY A 12 1.98 -1.02 -15.98
C GLY A 12 1.84 -2.50 -15.57
N GLU A 13 2.84 -2.98 -14.85
CA GLU A 13 2.77 -4.30 -14.22
C GLU A 13 1.74 -4.29 -13.09
N HIS A 14 1.00 -5.39 -12.93
CA HIS A 14 0.00 -5.54 -11.89
C HIS A 14 0.30 -6.77 -11.05
N VAL A 15 0.22 -6.62 -9.74
CA VAL A 15 0.28 -7.71 -8.77
C VAL A 15 -0.89 -7.62 -7.80
N ARG A 16 -1.18 -8.72 -7.11
CA ARG A 16 -2.26 -8.78 -6.11
C ARG A 16 -1.81 -9.57 -4.89
N PHE A 17 -2.28 -9.14 -3.73
CA PHE A 17 -2.09 -9.80 -2.45
C PHE A 17 -3.41 -10.46 -2.03
N GLY A 18 -3.53 -11.76 -2.29
CA GLY A 18 -4.75 -12.51 -2.03
C GLY A 18 -5.98 -11.91 -2.74
N LYS A 19 -7.07 -11.71 -1.99
CA LYS A 19 -8.29 -11.05 -2.49
C LYS A 19 -8.38 -9.56 -2.11
N ALA A 20 -7.43 -9.05 -1.32
CA ALA A 20 -7.50 -7.72 -0.72
C ALA A 20 -6.85 -6.65 -1.60
N LEU A 21 -5.52 -6.54 -1.60
CA LEU A 21 -4.84 -5.39 -2.21
C LEU A 21 -4.39 -5.69 -3.64
N GLY A 22 -4.90 -4.93 -4.61
CA GLY A 22 -4.31 -4.85 -5.95
C GLY A 22 -3.27 -3.73 -6.01
N THR A 23 -2.19 -3.93 -6.76
CA THR A 23 -1.14 -2.92 -6.97
C THR A 23 -0.71 -2.88 -8.42
N ARG A 24 -0.72 -1.69 -9.01
CA ARG A 24 -0.31 -1.43 -10.39
C ARG A 24 0.85 -0.45 -10.42
N ARG A 25 1.95 -0.79 -11.11
CA ARG A 25 3.09 0.11 -11.27
C ARG A 25 2.72 1.23 -12.24
N MET A 26 2.72 2.47 -11.76
CA MET A 26 2.60 3.65 -12.62
C MET A 26 3.98 4.10 -13.09
N LEU A 27 4.88 4.41 -12.15
CA LEU A 27 6.26 4.79 -12.40
C LEU A 27 7.17 4.11 -11.37
N ALA A 28 8.27 3.51 -11.83
CA ALA A 28 9.37 3.10 -10.96
C ALA A 28 10.28 4.28 -10.65
N ALA A 29 11.01 4.20 -9.54
CA ALA A 29 12.04 5.15 -9.14
C ALA A 29 13.12 5.33 -10.21
N SER A 30 13.45 4.28 -10.98
CA SER A 30 14.42 4.35 -12.09
C SER A 30 14.01 5.35 -13.17
N ALA A 31 12.71 5.58 -13.37
CA ALA A 31 12.18 6.56 -14.33
C ALA A 31 12.20 8.01 -13.78
N THR A 32 12.32 8.17 -12.46
CA THR A 32 12.33 9.48 -11.77
C THR A 32 13.71 9.86 -11.26
N GLY A 33 14.74 9.08 -11.56
CA GLY A 33 16.09 9.27 -11.01
C GLY A 33 16.17 9.05 -9.50
N GLY A 34 15.28 8.20 -8.95
CA GLY A 34 15.19 7.90 -7.52
C GLY A 34 14.32 8.86 -6.72
N ALA A 35 13.74 9.90 -7.33
CA ALA A 35 12.99 10.92 -6.61
C ALA A 35 11.70 10.39 -5.98
N PHE A 36 10.96 9.55 -6.73
CA PHE A 36 9.76 8.89 -6.23
C PHE A 36 9.39 7.65 -7.05
N GLY A 37 8.70 6.71 -6.42
CA GLY A 37 7.89 5.69 -7.07
C GLY A 37 6.42 6.10 -7.05
N LEU A 38 5.64 5.60 -8.02
CA LEU A 38 4.19 5.77 -8.04
C LEU A 38 3.54 4.43 -8.35
N VAL A 39 2.64 4.01 -7.46
CA VAL A 39 1.75 2.87 -7.70
C VAL A 39 0.30 3.31 -7.55
N GLU A 40 -0.59 2.50 -8.10
CA GLU A 40 -2.01 2.64 -7.91
C GLU A 40 -2.53 1.39 -7.22
N HIS A 41 -3.34 1.59 -6.18
CA HIS A 41 -3.96 0.51 -5.43
C HIS A 41 -5.47 0.45 -5.65
N ASP A 42 -5.99 -0.77 -5.62
CA ASP A 42 -7.41 -1.06 -5.43
C ASP A 42 -7.60 -1.94 -4.19
N LEU A 43 -8.60 -1.61 -3.38
CA LEU A 43 -8.91 -2.32 -2.15
C LEU A 43 -10.43 -2.47 -1.98
N PRO A 44 -10.99 -3.69 -1.91
CA PRO A 44 -12.42 -3.91 -1.72
C PRO A 44 -12.96 -3.30 -0.41
N ALA A 45 -14.27 -3.10 -0.36
CA ALA A 45 -14.96 -2.59 0.82
C ALA A 45 -14.69 -3.48 2.05
N GLY A 46 -14.41 -2.86 3.19
CA GLY A 46 -14.18 -3.55 4.46
C GLY A 46 -12.88 -4.35 4.54
N GLN A 47 -11.95 -4.21 3.59
CA GLN A 47 -10.68 -4.94 3.62
C GLN A 47 -9.56 -4.12 4.28
N LEU A 48 -8.70 -4.82 5.02
CA LEU A 48 -7.43 -4.29 5.51
C LEU A 48 -6.41 -4.26 4.36
N GLY A 49 -5.81 -3.11 4.10
CA GLY A 49 -4.79 -2.97 3.07
C GLY A 49 -3.38 -3.32 3.58
N SER A 50 -3.04 -2.82 4.77
CA SER A 50 -1.81 -3.19 5.48
C SER A 50 -2.02 -3.08 6.98
N PRO A 51 -1.44 -3.98 7.81
CA PRO A 51 -1.42 -3.81 9.26
C PRO A 51 -0.62 -2.58 9.68
N VAL A 52 -0.43 -2.36 10.99
CA VAL A 52 0.49 -1.30 11.43
C VAL A 52 1.90 -1.59 10.93
N HIS A 53 2.49 -0.63 10.25
CA HIS A 53 3.85 -0.69 9.75
C HIS A 53 4.55 0.67 9.85
N THR A 54 5.88 0.63 9.81
CA THR A 54 6.70 1.84 9.81
C THR A 54 7.77 1.73 8.72
N HIS A 55 7.81 2.74 7.85
CA HIS A 55 8.89 2.91 6.88
C HIS A 55 10.05 3.64 7.52
N GLU A 56 11.27 3.13 7.37
CA GLU A 56 12.48 3.84 7.80
C GLU A 56 12.98 4.85 6.77
N ARG A 57 12.73 4.61 5.47
CA ARG A 57 13.45 5.23 4.36
C ARG A 57 12.62 6.11 3.42
N GLU A 58 11.30 6.01 3.46
CA GLU A 58 10.41 6.73 2.54
C GLU A 58 9.17 7.24 3.27
N ASP A 59 8.69 8.40 2.83
CA ASP A 59 7.35 8.87 3.14
C ASP A 59 6.40 8.34 2.08
N GLU A 60 5.15 8.11 2.48
CA GLU A 60 4.07 7.70 1.57
C GLU A 60 2.95 8.74 1.53
N TYR A 61 2.30 8.88 0.38
CA TYR A 61 1.26 9.85 0.11
C TYR A 61 0.13 9.21 -0.70
N SER A 62 -1.00 8.94 -0.05
CA SER A 62 -2.15 8.29 -0.70
C SER A 62 -3.13 9.34 -1.21
N TYR A 63 -3.25 9.49 -2.54
CA TYR A 63 -4.23 10.39 -3.18
C TYR A 63 -5.43 9.59 -3.69
N VAL A 64 -6.60 9.86 -3.12
CA VAL A 64 -7.79 9.02 -3.38
C VAL A 64 -8.46 9.43 -4.69
N LEU A 65 -8.68 8.44 -5.56
CA LEU A 65 -9.33 8.60 -6.87
C LEU A 65 -10.83 8.27 -6.80
N ARG A 66 -11.20 7.27 -5.99
CA ARG A 66 -12.58 6.82 -5.77
C ARG A 66 -12.67 6.09 -4.43
N GLY A 67 -13.84 6.15 -3.78
CA GLY A 67 -14.13 5.39 -2.56
C GLY A 67 -13.67 6.14 -1.30
N CYS A 68 -13.48 5.40 -0.21
CA CYS A 68 -13.04 5.93 1.09
C CYS A 68 -11.81 5.16 1.56
N LEU A 69 -10.68 5.84 1.69
CA LEU A 69 -9.47 5.29 2.30
C LEU A 69 -9.44 5.75 3.75
N SER A 70 -9.38 4.81 4.68
CA SER A 70 -9.10 5.12 6.09
C SER A 70 -7.65 4.79 6.39
N ALA A 71 -7.03 5.62 7.22
CA ALA A 71 -5.69 5.39 7.70
C ALA A 71 -5.56 5.74 9.18
N GLN A 72 -4.77 4.95 9.89
CA GLN A 72 -4.25 5.30 11.20
C GLN A 72 -2.83 5.84 11.02
N ILE A 73 -2.55 7.06 11.49
CA ILE A 73 -1.22 7.69 11.48
C ILE A 73 -0.83 8.01 12.93
N GLY A 74 0.09 7.23 13.49
CA GLY A 74 0.36 7.23 14.92
C GLY A 74 -0.92 6.88 15.69
N ASP A 75 -1.40 7.83 16.50
CA ASP A 75 -2.61 7.67 17.31
C ASP A 75 -3.88 8.25 16.64
N THR A 76 -3.75 8.86 15.46
CA THR A 76 -4.86 9.52 14.76
C THR A 76 -5.44 8.62 13.69
N VAL A 77 -6.76 8.45 13.68
CA VAL A 77 -7.49 7.82 12.57
C VAL A 77 -8.16 8.90 11.74
N LEU A 78 -8.03 8.80 10.42
CA LEU A 78 -8.63 9.71 9.46
C LEU A 78 -9.21 8.95 8.27
N ASP A 79 -10.19 9.56 7.63
CA ASP A 79 -10.81 9.10 6.39
C ASP A 79 -10.51 10.10 5.28
N ALA A 80 -10.29 9.59 4.06
CA ALA A 80 -10.04 10.37 2.86
C ALA A 80 -10.91 9.86 1.71
N GLY A 81 -11.70 10.78 1.13
CA GLY A 81 -12.49 10.58 -0.07
C GLY A 81 -11.81 11.13 -1.33
N PRO A 82 -12.48 11.05 -2.50
CA PRO A 82 -11.88 11.43 -3.77
C PRO A 82 -11.38 12.88 -3.80
N GLY A 83 -10.13 13.07 -4.20
CA GLY A 83 -9.46 14.38 -4.22
C GLY A 83 -8.73 14.76 -2.93
N GLU A 84 -8.82 13.93 -1.89
CA GLU A 84 -8.11 14.13 -0.63
C GLU A 84 -6.80 13.34 -0.60
N LEU A 85 -5.84 13.84 0.16
CA LEU A 85 -4.51 13.29 0.31
C LEU A 85 -4.25 12.87 1.76
N VAL A 86 -3.88 11.60 1.96
CA VAL A 86 -3.34 11.11 3.22
C VAL A 86 -1.82 11.22 3.19
N VAL A 87 -1.24 11.83 4.22
CA VAL A 87 0.22 11.94 4.37
C VAL A 87 0.68 10.94 5.43
N LYS A 88 1.65 10.10 5.09
CA LYS A 88 2.22 9.06 5.94
C LYS A 88 3.73 9.27 6.06
N PRO A 89 4.19 10.11 7.00
CA PRO A 89 5.61 10.36 7.17
C PRO A 89 6.34 9.09 7.63
N ARG A 90 7.57 8.91 7.14
CA ARG A 90 8.49 7.87 7.60
C ARG A 90 8.71 7.98 9.11
N GLY A 91 8.99 6.85 9.75
CA GLY A 91 9.22 6.78 11.20
C GLY A 91 7.96 6.95 12.06
N ILE A 92 6.80 7.21 11.45
CA ILE A 92 5.50 7.21 12.15
C ILE A 92 4.76 5.92 11.80
N PRO A 93 4.43 5.07 12.79
CA PRO A 93 3.65 3.86 12.53
C PRO A 93 2.28 4.19 11.92
N HIS A 94 1.88 3.46 10.90
CA HIS A 94 0.59 3.65 10.25
C HIS A 94 -0.01 2.36 9.69
N ALA A 95 -1.32 2.37 9.49
CA ALA A 95 -2.08 1.30 8.85
C ALA A 95 -3.12 1.92 7.91
N PHE A 96 -3.64 1.16 6.95
CA PHE A 96 -4.73 1.62 6.09
C PHE A 96 -5.69 0.51 5.71
N TRP A 97 -6.95 0.90 5.50
CA TRP A 97 -8.05 0.01 5.14
C TRP A 97 -9.12 0.76 4.37
N ASN A 98 -10.10 0.03 3.85
CA ASN A 98 -11.28 0.61 3.24
C ASN A 98 -12.48 0.51 4.19
N SER A 99 -12.84 1.62 4.84
CA SER A 99 -14.04 1.71 5.69
C SER A 99 -15.34 1.96 4.91
N GLY A 100 -15.23 2.22 3.61
CA GLY A 100 -16.37 2.49 2.75
C GLY A 100 -17.16 1.25 2.37
N SER A 101 -18.34 1.47 1.78
CA SER A 101 -19.20 0.41 1.24
C SER A 101 -18.89 0.01 -0.21
N GLU A 102 -17.89 0.66 -0.83
CA GLU A 102 -17.47 0.42 -2.22
C GLU A 102 -15.95 0.27 -2.29
N PRO A 103 -15.40 -0.38 -3.34
CA PRO A 103 -13.95 -0.44 -3.53
C PRO A 103 -13.32 0.95 -3.60
N VAL A 104 -12.23 1.14 -2.87
CA VAL A 104 -11.40 2.35 -2.93
C VAL A 104 -10.29 2.16 -3.96
N ARG A 105 -9.99 3.23 -4.71
CA ARG A 105 -8.85 3.30 -5.63
C ARG A 105 -8.07 4.56 -5.31
N PHE A 106 -6.77 4.44 -5.15
CA PHE A 106 -5.91 5.55 -4.77
C PHE A 106 -4.52 5.41 -5.40
N LEU A 107 -3.84 6.53 -5.58
CA LEU A 107 -2.42 6.55 -5.94
C LEU A 107 -1.60 6.55 -4.65
N GLU A 108 -0.51 5.82 -4.63
CA GLU A 108 0.50 5.89 -3.58
C GLU A 108 1.79 6.42 -4.19
N LEU A 109 2.15 7.64 -3.79
CA LEU A 109 3.44 8.22 -4.11
C LEU A 109 4.40 7.92 -2.97
N ILE A 110 5.57 7.40 -3.32
CA ILE A 110 6.58 6.91 -2.38
C ILE A 110 7.85 7.72 -2.61
N SER A 111 8.36 8.43 -1.59
CA SER A 111 9.51 9.31 -1.75
C SER A 111 10.52 9.26 -0.59
N PRO A 112 11.84 9.12 -0.85
CA PRO A 112 12.44 8.71 -2.12
C PRO A 112 11.86 7.42 -2.70
N GLY A 113 12.01 7.23 -4.00
CA GLY A 113 11.55 6.00 -4.65
C GLY A 113 12.42 4.81 -4.28
N GLY A 114 11.90 3.61 -4.53
CA GLY A 114 12.54 2.32 -4.29
C GLY A 114 11.58 1.34 -3.64
N PHE A 115 10.81 1.79 -2.63
CA PHE A 115 9.87 0.91 -1.93
C PHE A 115 8.72 0.41 -2.81
N GLU A 116 8.37 1.08 -3.92
CA GLU A 116 7.34 0.56 -4.83
C GLU A 116 7.66 -0.84 -5.38
N GLU A 117 8.95 -1.19 -5.47
CA GLU A 117 9.40 -2.50 -5.93
C GLU A 117 9.09 -3.61 -4.91
N TYR A 118 8.94 -3.27 -3.61
CA TYR A 118 8.52 -4.18 -2.55
C TYR A 118 7.26 -4.95 -2.95
N PHE A 119 6.27 -4.26 -3.53
CA PHE A 119 5.00 -4.91 -3.87
C PHE A 119 5.19 -6.03 -4.91
N PHE A 120 6.03 -5.79 -5.91
CA PHE A 120 6.24 -6.73 -7.01
C PHE A 120 7.12 -7.91 -6.60
N GLU A 121 8.08 -7.68 -5.71
CA GLU A 121 8.90 -8.74 -5.14
C GLU A 121 8.12 -9.59 -4.12
N LEU A 122 7.27 -8.97 -3.30
CA LEU A 122 6.53 -9.67 -2.24
C LEU A 122 5.35 -10.49 -2.77
N ALA A 123 4.70 -10.07 -3.86
CA ALA A 123 3.45 -10.69 -4.30
C ALA A 123 3.56 -12.21 -4.55
N GLY A 124 4.67 -12.69 -5.13
CA GLY A 124 4.90 -14.11 -5.33
C GLY A 124 4.94 -14.89 -4.01
N PRO A 125 5.93 -14.60 -3.14
CA PRO A 125 6.04 -15.20 -1.80
C PRO A 125 4.78 -15.09 -0.95
N PHE A 126 4.10 -13.93 -1.00
CA PHE A 126 2.85 -13.71 -0.26
C PHE A 126 1.75 -14.69 -0.68
N ASN A 127 1.50 -14.82 -1.98
CA ASN A 127 0.45 -15.72 -2.47
C ASN A 127 0.83 -17.20 -2.33
N ALA A 128 2.12 -17.51 -2.19
CA ALA A 128 2.62 -18.85 -1.89
C ALA A 128 2.66 -19.16 -0.38
N HIS A 129 2.38 -18.18 0.49
CA HIS A 129 2.56 -18.27 1.94
C HIS A 129 4.00 -18.67 2.36
N ASP A 130 5.00 -18.16 1.64
CA ASP A 130 6.41 -18.41 1.92
C ASP A 130 6.94 -17.41 2.96
N GLU A 131 6.73 -17.72 4.24
CA GLU A 131 7.13 -16.86 5.37
C GLU A 131 8.62 -16.48 5.37
N PRO A 132 9.57 -17.42 5.16
CA PRO A 132 10.98 -17.06 5.07
C PRO A 132 11.28 -16.02 3.97
N ALA A 133 10.77 -16.24 2.75
CA ALA A 133 11.02 -15.32 1.64
C ALA A 133 10.37 -13.94 1.89
N MET A 134 9.15 -13.92 2.47
CA MET A 134 8.51 -12.66 2.87
C MET A 134 9.35 -11.90 3.90
N GLY A 135 9.89 -12.59 4.92
CA GLY A 135 10.74 -11.99 5.94
C GLY A 135 12.03 -11.38 5.36
N GLU A 136 12.68 -12.08 4.43
CA GLU A 136 13.87 -11.55 3.74
C GLU A 136 13.56 -10.29 2.92
N ILE A 137 12.41 -10.26 2.24
CA ILE A 137 11.96 -9.11 1.46
C ILE A 137 11.67 -7.93 2.40
N VAL A 138 10.86 -8.12 3.45
CA VAL A 138 10.53 -7.09 4.45
C VAL A 138 11.81 -6.48 5.04
N GLY A 139 12.79 -7.31 5.39
CA GLY A 139 14.08 -6.85 5.92
C GLY A 139 14.89 -5.99 4.93
N ARG A 140 14.93 -6.33 3.63
CA ARG A 140 15.65 -5.53 2.61
C ARG A 140 15.10 -4.12 2.47
N TYR A 141 13.78 -4.00 2.58
CA TYR A 141 13.06 -2.73 2.45
C TYR A 141 13.01 -1.91 3.75
N ALA A 142 13.60 -2.40 4.86
CA ALA A 142 13.60 -1.71 6.16
C ALA A 142 12.19 -1.31 6.61
N LEU A 143 11.26 -2.25 6.44
CA LEU A 143 9.88 -2.12 6.83
C LEU A 143 9.68 -2.83 8.18
N ASP A 144 9.29 -2.10 9.22
CA ASP A 144 8.77 -2.70 10.45
C ASP A 144 7.30 -3.06 10.22
N LEU A 145 6.95 -4.34 10.19
CA LEU A 145 5.61 -4.84 9.91
C LEU A 145 5.05 -5.57 11.14
N ARG A 146 3.97 -5.06 11.73
CA ARG A 146 3.42 -5.56 12.99
C ARG A 146 2.19 -6.41 12.76
N MET A 147 2.42 -7.66 12.37
CA MET A 147 1.36 -8.64 12.07
C MET A 147 0.45 -8.91 13.27
N GLU A 148 0.96 -8.78 14.50
CA GLU A 148 0.22 -8.91 15.74
C GLU A 148 -0.92 -7.88 15.90
N THR A 149 -0.90 -6.79 15.13
CA THR A 149 -1.95 -5.75 15.15
C THR A 149 -3.18 -6.09 14.31
N VAL A 150 -3.10 -7.11 13.44
CA VAL A 150 -4.19 -7.48 12.53
C VAL A 150 -5.49 -7.79 13.28
N PRO A 151 -5.53 -8.67 14.30
CA PRO A 151 -6.79 -9.02 14.95
C PRO A 151 -7.49 -7.80 15.57
N GLU A 152 -6.72 -6.91 16.21
CA GLU A 152 -7.25 -5.69 16.82
C GLU A 152 -7.82 -4.72 15.77
N LEU A 153 -7.11 -4.51 14.65
CA LEU A 153 -7.59 -3.65 13.56
C LEU A 153 -8.87 -4.19 12.94
N LEU A 154 -8.94 -5.51 12.72
CA LEU A 154 -10.13 -6.16 12.16
C LEU A 154 -11.33 -5.99 13.09
N GLU A 155 -11.17 -6.26 14.39
CA GLU A 155 -12.24 -6.14 15.37
C GLU A 155 -12.68 -4.68 15.55
N ARG A 156 -11.74 -3.77 15.80
CA ARG A 156 -12.01 -2.36 16.09
C ARG A 156 -12.75 -1.66 14.94
N HIS A 157 -12.39 -1.98 13.70
CA HIS A 157 -12.90 -1.30 12.52
C HIS A 157 -13.92 -2.13 11.72
N GLY A 158 -14.32 -3.31 12.24
CA GLY A 158 -15.31 -4.18 11.59
C GLY A 158 -14.88 -4.67 10.21
N LEU A 159 -13.58 -4.93 10.03
CA LEU A 159 -13.01 -5.31 8.74
C LEU A 159 -13.07 -6.82 8.53
N GLN A 160 -13.03 -7.21 7.26
CA GLN A 160 -12.91 -8.60 6.86
C GLN A 160 -11.45 -9.04 6.93
N PRO A 161 -11.18 -10.28 7.36
CA PRO A 161 -9.83 -10.82 7.35
C PRO A 161 -9.29 -10.86 5.91
N PRO A 162 -7.98 -10.56 5.71
CA PRO A 162 -7.36 -10.54 4.38
C PRO A 162 -7.28 -11.94 3.72
N PHE A 163 -7.54 -13.00 4.50
CA PHE A 163 -7.57 -14.39 4.06
C PHE A 163 -8.86 -15.06 4.52
N GLU A 164 -9.48 -15.88 3.67
CA GLU A 164 -10.41 -16.92 4.14
C GLU A 164 -9.56 -17.96 4.89
N MET A 165 -9.86 -18.20 6.17
CA MET A 165 -9.30 -19.33 6.91
C MET A 165 -9.87 -20.66 6.41
#